data_AF-A0A936JGA3-F1
#
_entry.id   AF-A0A936JGA3-F1
#
_cell.length_a   1.000
_cell.length_b   1.000
_cell.length_c   1.000
_cell.angle_alpha   90.00
_cell.angle_beta   90.00
_cell.angle_gamma   90.00
#
_symmetry.space_group_name_H-M   'P 1'
#
loop_
_entity.id
_entity.type
_entity.pdbx_description
1 polymer ?
#
loop_
_entity_poly.entity_id
_entity_poly.type
_entity_poly.pdbx_seq_one_letter_code
_entity_poly.pdbx_strand_id
1 'polypeptide(L)'
;MKILLSLLVVAFLGSISIYAQKPVQDLPELQEWYSWPGALGSNISYLPGFSAQGGMNAVTQLRSGDPTWFNQFAYDTVSRFQWKELGSHYVVSVDFNNDGIPDYMDTRGRIYTGLKKGEMPNPEPVQTLSRGSFLWASVGDFNGDGYQDIFAPNSGKDFEIIFGGKDITKIRRTILSMPPYSMSDQWQMISAYVNEEGNGRLISSRRSDFSEGFYLYGLTFETTPNDSVVVNLKVLSAIEVLKQTNDQQIFEKYVYSFYQSKVKKEYSLIIHTAQVGSNPGESRGYAVEQDKFRYVATMLQQQCPLAAFREVLTETVWKIL
;
A
#
# COMPACT_ATOMS: atom_id res chain seq x y z
N MET A 1 5.68 57.90 45.48
CA MET A 1 5.01 57.73 44.17
C MET A 1 5.75 56.80 43.20
N LYS A 2 7.09 56.81 43.11
CA LYS A 2 7.85 55.90 42.23
C LYS A 2 7.84 54.42 42.67
N ILE A 3 7.82 54.14 43.98
CA ILE A 3 7.82 52.76 44.51
C ILE A 3 6.46 52.05 44.33
N LEU A 4 5.35 52.80 44.40
CA LEU A 4 4.01 52.25 44.17
C LEU A 4 3.80 51.86 42.69
N LEU A 5 4.38 52.63 41.76
CA LEU A 5 4.31 52.36 40.32
C LEU A 5 5.11 51.10 39.95
N SER A 6 6.25 50.86 40.62
CA SER A 6 7.06 49.65 40.41
C SER A 6 6.38 48.38 40.91
N LEU A 7 5.65 48.44 42.03
CA LEU A 7 4.88 47.30 42.54
C LEU A 7 3.68 46.94 41.65
N LEU A 8 3.06 47.93 41.00
CA LEU A 8 1.95 47.72 40.07
C LEU A 8 2.41 47.07 38.75
N VAL A 9 3.62 47.41 38.27
CA VAL A 9 4.23 46.78 37.08
C VAL A 9 4.66 45.33 37.36
N VAL A 10 5.18 45.02 38.56
CA VAL A 10 5.52 43.65 38.95
C VAL A 10 4.26 42.79 39.14
N ALA A 11 3.17 43.36 39.69
CA ALA A 11 1.89 42.67 39.78
C ALA A 11 1.27 42.36 38.40
N PHE A 12 1.42 43.27 37.42
CA PHE A 12 0.96 43.05 36.04
C PHE A 12 1.83 42.05 35.25
N LEU A 13 3.13 41.96 35.53
CA LEU A 13 4.03 40.95 34.95
C LEU A 13 3.85 39.57 35.60
N GLY A 14 3.33 39.49 36.83
CA GLY A 14 2.98 38.24 37.51
C GLY A 14 1.56 37.71 37.20
N SER A 15 0.71 38.52 36.54
CA SER A 15 -0.66 38.15 36.17
C SER A 15 -0.82 37.87 34.67
N ILE A 16 0.27 37.59 33.94
CA ILE A 16 0.19 37.04 32.60
C ILE A 16 -0.41 35.64 32.77
N SER A 17 -1.71 35.57 32.50
CA SER A 17 -2.60 34.42 32.52
C SER A 17 -1.93 33.06 32.78
N ILE A 18 -2.27 32.44 33.91
CA ILE A 18 -2.15 30.98 34.11
C ILE A 18 -2.87 30.23 32.95
N TYR A 19 -3.76 30.91 32.23
CA TYR A 19 -4.39 30.46 30.99
C TYR A 19 -3.44 30.30 29.78
N ALA A 20 -2.23 30.87 29.81
CA ALA A 20 -1.21 30.73 28.77
C ALA A 20 -0.17 29.62 29.07
N GLN A 21 -0.29 28.94 30.22
CA GLN A 21 0.49 27.75 30.60
C GLN A 21 -0.40 26.52 30.81
N LYS A 22 -1.51 26.41 30.07
CA LYS A 22 -2.04 25.05 29.87
C LYS A 22 -0.95 24.28 29.13
N PRO A 23 -0.58 23.05 29.55
CA PRO A 23 0.17 22.18 28.65
C PRO A 23 -0.57 22.19 27.33
N VAL A 24 0.16 22.24 26.23
CA VAL A 24 -0.37 21.99 24.89
C VAL A 24 -0.86 20.55 24.90
N GLN A 25 -2.03 20.35 25.49
CA GLN A 25 -2.72 19.09 25.61
C GLN A 25 -3.82 19.18 24.56
N ASP A 26 -3.59 18.43 23.49
CA ASP A 26 -4.46 18.22 22.35
C ASP A 26 -4.57 19.41 21.37
N LEU A 27 -3.44 19.88 20.85
CA LEU A 27 -3.47 20.31 19.45
C LEU A 27 -3.65 19.03 18.61
N PRO A 28 -4.62 18.95 17.69
CA PRO A 28 -4.57 17.90 16.68
C PRO A 28 -3.20 18.03 16.00
N GLU A 29 -2.43 16.96 15.94
CA GLU A 29 -1.28 16.91 15.04
C GLU A 29 -1.78 17.38 13.67
N LEU A 30 -1.25 18.51 13.21
CA LEU A 30 -1.57 19.04 11.90
C LEU A 30 -1.14 17.99 10.88
N GLN A 31 -2.10 17.24 10.34
CA GLN A 31 -1.92 16.43 9.14
C GLN A 31 -1.81 17.39 7.95
N GLU A 32 -0.69 18.10 7.87
CA GLU A 32 -0.37 18.90 6.69
C GLU A 32 -0.11 17.96 5.53
N TRP A 33 -1.01 18.00 4.54
CA TRP A 33 -0.81 17.34 3.26
C TRP A 33 0.28 18.08 2.49
N TYR A 34 1.51 17.59 2.59
CA TYR A 34 2.65 18.20 1.93
C TYR A 34 2.58 17.97 0.42
N SER A 35 2.51 19.05 -0.36
CA SER A 35 2.89 19.03 -1.77
C SER A 35 4.38 19.37 -1.85
N TRP A 36 5.18 18.47 -2.43
CA TRP A 36 6.62 18.69 -2.59
C TRP A 36 7.00 18.75 -4.08
N PRO A 37 7.44 19.90 -4.60
CA PRO A 37 7.88 20.03 -5.98
C PRO A 37 9.10 19.15 -6.29
N GLY A 38 9.09 18.50 -7.46
CA GLY A 38 10.22 17.68 -7.95
C GLY A 38 9.99 16.16 -7.92
N ALA A 39 8.84 15.71 -7.40
CA ALA A 39 8.38 14.34 -7.55
C ALA A 39 8.10 14.02 -9.03
N LEU A 40 8.58 12.85 -9.50
CA LEU A 40 8.28 12.33 -10.82
C LEU A 40 7.32 11.15 -10.66
N GLY A 41 6.02 11.34 -10.89
CA GLY A 41 5.03 10.26 -10.79
C GLY A 41 4.35 10.10 -9.42
N SER A 42 3.48 9.09 -9.31
CA SER A 42 2.47 8.97 -8.25
C SER A 42 2.82 8.03 -7.11
N ASN A 43 3.91 7.26 -7.21
CA ASN A 43 4.15 6.15 -6.29
C ASN A 43 4.95 6.62 -5.08
N ILE A 44 4.36 6.44 -3.90
CA ILE A 44 4.93 6.82 -2.61
C ILE A 44 4.90 5.60 -1.71
N SER A 45 6.00 5.34 -1.00
CA SER A 45 6.03 4.37 0.09
C SER A 45 6.13 5.08 1.42
N TYR A 46 5.37 4.60 2.41
CA TYR A 46 5.53 4.96 3.80
C TYR A 46 6.32 3.86 4.52
N LEU A 47 7.40 4.23 5.18
CA LEU A 47 8.31 3.34 5.89
C LEU A 47 8.22 3.61 7.40
N PRO A 48 7.33 2.94 8.12
CA PRO A 48 7.18 3.14 9.56
C PRO A 48 8.35 2.54 10.34
N GLY A 49 8.71 3.17 11.47
CA GLY A 49 9.77 2.66 12.36
C GLY A 49 11.20 2.78 11.81
N PHE A 50 11.42 3.62 10.79
CA PHE A 50 12.66 3.75 10.04
C PHE A 50 13.85 4.28 10.86
N SER A 51 13.62 5.24 11.75
CA SER A 51 14.66 5.74 12.68
C SER A 51 14.06 6.40 13.92
N ALA A 52 14.53 6.05 15.11
CA ALA A 52 14.22 6.77 16.34
C ALA A 52 15.00 8.09 16.44
N GLN A 53 16.09 8.25 15.68
CA GLN A 53 16.88 9.47 15.60
C GLN A 53 16.44 10.27 14.37
N GLY A 54 15.61 11.28 14.60
CA GLY A 54 15.11 12.14 13.55
C GLY A 54 13.89 11.55 12.82
N GLY A 55 12.77 11.43 13.52
CA GLY A 55 11.46 11.03 12.98
C GLY A 55 11.32 9.52 12.76
N MET A 56 10.37 8.94 13.50
CA MET A 56 10.08 7.49 13.50
C MET A 56 9.80 6.90 12.12
N ASN A 57 9.46 7.71 11.12
CA ASN A 57 9.00 7.24 9.83
C ASN A 57 9.70 7.95 8.67
N ALA A 58 9.90 7.22 7.58
CA ALA A 58 10.40 7.76 6.33
C ALA A 58 9.39 7.59 5.19
N VAL A 59 9.61 8.32 4.11
CA VAL A 59 8.83 8.22 2.88
C VAL A 59 9.78 8.04 1.71
N THR A 60 9.40 7.24 0.71
CA THR A 60 10.13 7.14 -0.55
C THR A 60 9.28 7.54 -1.74
N GLN A 61 9.85 8.29 -2.69
CA GLN A 61 9.20 8.67 -3.96
C GLN A 61 10.24 8.87 -5.07
N LEU A 62 9.82 8.68 -6.33
CA LEU A 62 10.69 8.90 -7.49
C LEU A 62 11.11 10.38 -7.59
N ARG A 63 12.41 10.63 -7.42
CA ARG A 63 13.07 11.92 -7.69
C ARG A 63 14.53 11.71 -8.06
N SER A 64 15.15 12.73 -8.66
CA SER A 64 16.60 12.74 -8.91
C SER A 64 17.38 12.91 -7.60
N GLY A 65 18.46 12.14 -7.41
CA GLY A 65 19.36 12.23 -6.25
C GLY A 65 18.98 11.31 -5.07
N ASP A 66 17.92 11.66 -4.33
CA ASP A 66 17.70 11.09 -3.00
C ASP A 66 16.26 10.60 -2.75
N PRO A 67 15.82 9.42 -3.18
CA PRO A 67 14.39 9.07 -3.16
C PRO A 67 13.77 8.93 -1.76
N THR A 68 14.53 9.03 -0.66
CA THR A 68 14.06 8.80 0.72
C THR A 68 14.23 10.05 1.58
N TRP A 69 13.23 10.35 2.42
CA TRP A 69 13.31 11.42 3.41
C TRP A 69 12.54 11.09 4.68
N PHE A 70 12.82 11.82 5.75
CA PHE A 70 12.22 11.61 7.07
C PHE A 70 11.02 12.54 7.23
N ASN A 71 9.94 12.04 7.83
CA ASN A 71 8.78 12.86 8.17
C ASN A 71 8.87 13.31 9.64
N GLN A 72 9.86 14.15 9.96
CA GLN A 72 10.13 14.59 11.35
C GLN A 72 9.35 15.83 11.75
N PHE A 73 9.27 16.81 10.85
CA PHE A 73 8.59 18.09 11.02
C PHE A 73 8.20 18.64 9.64
N ALA A 74 7.28 19.60 9.62
CA ALA A 74 6.85 20.27 8.40
C ALA A 74 8.07 20.82 7.62
N TYR A 75 8.11 20.55 6.32
CA TYR A 75 9.19 20.97 5.41
C TYR A 75 10.58 20.35 5.68
N ASP A 76 10.67 19.22 6.39
CA ASP A 76 11.91 18.46 6.40
C ASP A 76 12.20 17.94 4.99
N THR A 77 13.14 18.61 4.32
CA THR A 77 13.51 18.32 2.94
C THR A 77 14.81 17.53 2.81
N VAL A 78 15.48 17.25 3.93
CA VAL A 78 16.85 16.74 3.94
C VAL A 78 16.81 15.21 4.01
N SER A 79 17.29 14.58 2.94
CA SER A 79 17.63 13.16 3.03
C SER A 79 18.80 12.98 3.99
N ARG A 80 18.62 12.15 5.02
CA ARG A 80 19.70 11.70 5.92
C ARG A 80 20.09 10.25 5.68
N PHE A 81 19.51 9.65 4.64
CA PHE A 81 19.71 8.25 4.33
C PHE A 81 19.64 8.04 2.81
N GLN A 82 20.62 7.35 2.27
CA GLN A 82 20.68 7.02 0.87
C GLN A 82 20.95 5.54 0.70
N TRP A 83 20.03 4.85 0.05
CA TRP A 83 20.26 3.50 -0.43
C TRP A 83 21.45 3.47 -1.40
N LYS A 84 22.18 2.36 -1.44
CA LYS A 84 23.24 2.12 -2.43
C LYS A 84 22.77 2.46 -3.85
N GLU A 85 23.64 3.10 -4.62
CA GLU A 85 23.39 3.50 -6.03
C GLU A 85 22.07 4.26 -6.21
N LEU A 86 21.82 5.22 -5.32
CA LEU A 86 20.65 6.10 -5.31
C LEU A 86 19.30 5.40 -5.07
N GLY A 87 19.27 4.13 -4.66
CA GLY A 87 18.00 3.45 -4.35
C GLY A 87 17.10 3.19 -5.54
N SER A 88 15.91 2.64 -5.27
CA SER A 88 14.78 2.73 -6.19
C SER A 88 13.71 3.64 -5.60
N HIS A 89 12.82 4.09 -6.47
CA HIS A 89 11.82 5.11 -6.17
C HIS A 89 10.62 4.63 -5.34
N TYR A 90 10.50 3.32 -5.19
CA TYR A 90 9.50 2.71 -4.33
C TYR A 90 10.21 1.58 -3.56
N VAL A 91 10.05 1.63 -2.24
CA VAL A 91 10.64 0.69 -1.30
C VAL A 91 9.52 0.10 -0.47
N VAL A 92 9.51 -1.21 -0.33
CA VAL A 92 8.53 -1.96 0.46
C VAL A 92 9.19 -2.31 1.78
N SER A 93 8.51 -2.07 2.89
CA SER A 93 8.91 -2.56 4.21
C SER A 93 8.28 -3.92 4.46
N VAL A 94 9.08 -4.88 4.93
CA VAL A 94 8.71 -6.28 5.11
C VAL A 94 9.57 -6.89 6.24
N ASP A 95 9.04 -7.81 7.02
CA ASP A 95 9.82 -8.58 8.01
C ASP A 95 10.12 -9.97 7.44
N PHE A 96 11.17 -10.06 6.62
CA PHE A 96 11.45 -11.28 5.84
C PHE A 96 11.86 -12.45 6.74
N ASN A 97 12.53 -12.18 7.85
CA ASN A 97 13.12 -13.21 8.73
C ASN A 97 12.36 -13.38 10.07
N ASN A 98 11.22 -12.68 10.24
CA ASN A 98 10.34 -12.72 11.41
C ASN A 98 11.07 -12.41 12.74
N ASP A 99 11.98 -11.44 12.72
CA ASP A 99 12.68 -10.96 13.91
C ASP A 99 12.01 -9.72 14.54
N GLY A 100 10.95 -9.21 13.91
CA GLY A 100 10.20 -8.04 14.32
C GLY A 100 10.88 -6.72 13.98
N ILE A 101 12.01 -6.74 13.27
CA ILE A 101 12.70 -5.57 12.73
C ILE A 101 12.34 -5.47 11.24
N PRO A 102 11.85 -4.30 10.76
CA PRO A 102 11.55 -4.17 9.35
C PRO A 102 12.82 -4.25 8.48
N ASP A 103 12.80 -5.16 7.52
CA ASP A 103 13.64 -5.18 6.33
C ASP A 103 12.98 -4.39 5.20
N TYR A 104 13.71 -4.28 4.08
CA TYR A 104 13.27 -3.47 2.95
C TYR A 104 13.61 -4.11 1.62
N MET A 105 12.75 -3.92 0.63
CA MET A 105 13.02 -4.30 -0.75
C MET A 105 12.64 -3.17 -1.70
N ASP A 106 13.54 -2.82 -2.61
CA ASP A 106 13.27 -1.80 -3.63
C ASP A 106 12.70 -2.40 -4.92
N THR A 107 12.16 -1.55 -5.82
CA THR A 107 11.57 -2.06 -7.06
C THR A 107 12.55 -2.79 -7.98
N ARG A 108 13.86 -2.57 -7.84
CA ARG A 108 14.91 -3.22 -8.64
C ARG A 108 15.26 -4.62 -8.13
N GLY A 109 14.65 -5.06 -7.03
CA GLY A 109 14.92 -6.38 -6.47
C GLY A 109 16.00 -6.40 -5.40
N ARG A 110 16.47 -5.24 -4.94
CA ARG A 110 17.51 -5.15 -3.91
C ARG A 110 16.87 -5.25 -2.54
N ILE A 111 17.38 -6.18 -1.73
CA ILE A 111 16.91 -6.47 -0.37
C ILE A 111 17.91 -5.90 0.63
N TYR A 112 17.42 -5.15 1.60
CA TYR A 112 18.19 -4.46 2.62
C TYR A 112 17.76 -4.95 4.00
N THR A 113 18.72 -5.13 4.88
CA THR A 113 18.49 -5.62 6.24
C THR A 113 18.17 -4.49 7.20
N GLY A 114 17.13 -4.68 7.99
CA GLY A 114 16.95 -3.96 9.24
C GLY A 114 18.08 -4.31 10.21
N LEU A 115 18.53 -3.34 11.01
CA LEU A 115 19.57 -3.57 12.01
C LEU A 115 18.96 -3.77 13.39
N LYS A 116 18.14 -2.80 13.81
CA LYS A 116 17.36 -2.80 15.05
C LYS A 116 16.14 -1.91 14.87
N LYS A 117 15.13 -2.10 15.73
CA LYS A 117 13.96 -1.22 15.77
C LYS A 117 14.37 0.23 15.99
N GLY A 118 13.98 1.12 15.08
CA GLY A 118 14.34 2.54 15.15
C GLY A 118 15.81 2.84 14.85
N GLU A 119 16.57 1.89 14.31
CA GLU A 119 17.87 2.17 13.68
C GLU A 119 17.71 2.06 12.16
N MET A 120 18.31 2.99 11.41
CA MET A 120 18.28 2.95 9.94
C MET A 120 18.81 1.60 9.43
N PRO A 121 18.25 1.07 8.33
CA PRO A 121 18.72 -0.19 7.76
C PRO A 121 20.13 -0.05 7.19
N ASN A 122 20.75 -1.19 6.87
CA ASN A 122 21.96 -1.19 6.07
C ASN A 122 21.64 -0.66 4.66
N PRO A 123 22.30 0.42 4.18
CA PRO A 123 22.04 0.95 2.84
C PRO A 123 22.60 0.06 1.72
N GLU A 124 23.47 -0.91 2.03
CA GLU A 124 23.98 -1.89 1.07
C GLU A 124 23.03 -3.10 1.00
N PRO A 125 22.67 -3.56 -0.21
CA PRO A 125 21.79 -4.70 -0.34
C PRO A 125 22.49 -5.99 0.08
N VAL A 126 21.82 -6.78 0.90
CA VAL A 126 22.29 -8.12 1.31
C VAL A 126 22.10 -9.14 0.19
N GLN A 127 21.12 -8.91 -0.68
CA GLN A 127 20.81 -9.75 -1.83
C GLN A 127 20.20 -8.88 -2.93
N THR A 128 20.48 -9.20 -4.20
CA THR A 128 19.82 -8.60 -5.36
C THR A 128 19.16 -9.69 -6.18
N LEU A 129 17.83 -9.64 -6.27
CA LEU A 129 17.07 -10.55 -7.13
C LEU A 129 17.14 -10.06 -8.57
N SER A 130 17.47 -10.96 -9.51
CA SER A 130 17.42 -10.63 -10.94
C SER A 130 15.97 -10.52 -11.40
N ARG A 131 15.40 -9.31 -11.44
CA ARG A 131 14.00 -9.04 -11.83
C ARG A 131 13.78 -7.66 -12.45
N GLY A 132 12.62 -7.46 -13.09
CA GLY A 132 12.19 -6.15 -13.62
C GLY A 132 11.56 -5.26 -12.54
N SER A 133 11.29 -3.98 -12.81
CA SER A 133 10.69 -3.07 -11.82
C SER A 133 9.20 -3.35 -11.60
N PHE A 134 8.70 -3.31 -10.36
CA PHE A 134 7.26 -3.24 -10.08
C PHE A 134 6.83 -1.81 -9.72
N LEU A 135 5.52 -1.53 -9.85
CA LEU A 135 4.92 -0.24 -9.49
C LEU A 135 4.25 -0.26 -8.11
N TRP A 136 3.88 -1.45 -7.61
CA TRP A 136 3.28 -1.67 -6.31
C TRP A 136 3.61 -3.08 -5.84
N ALA A 137 3.46 -3.34 -4.55
CA ALA A 137 3.54 -4.67 -3.99
C ALA A 137 2.60 -4.82 -2.78
N SER A 138 2.25 -6.06 -2.46
CA SER A 138 1.55 -6.43 -1.23
C SER A 138 2.48 -7.23 -0.34
N VAL A 139 2.37 -7.02 0.97
CA VAL A 139 3.19 -7.71 1.98
C VAL A 139 2.29 -8.53 2.90
N GLY A 140 2.70 -9.77 3.17
CA GLY A 140 2.03 -10.66 4.11
C GLY A 140 2.63 -12.06 4.05
N ASP A 141 2.37 -12.86 5.09
CA ASP A 141 2.69 -14.29 5.08
C ASP A 141 1.68 -15.02 4.18
N PHE A 142 2.00 -15.10 2.88
CA PHE A 142 1.06 -15.61 1.89
C PHE A 142 1.01 -17.14 1.89
N ASN A 143 2.11 -17.79 2.22
CA ASN A 143 2.25 -19.25 2.25
C ASN A 143 2.01 -19.88 3.63
N GLY A 144 1.87 -19.08 4.69
CA GLY A 144 1.58 -19.53 6.05
C GLY A 144 2.79 -20.12 6.77
N ASP A 145 4.02 -19.79 6.36
CA ASP A 145 5.25 -20.34 6.95
C ASP A 145 5.78 -19.52 8.14
N GLY A 146 5.12 -18.42 8.47
CA GLY A 146 5.47 -17.52 9.56
C GLY A 146 6.47 -16.43 9.17
N TYR A 147 6.89 -16.33 7.91
CA TYR A 147 7.71 -15.25 7.38
C TYR A 147 6.87 -14.34 6.47
N GLN A 148 7.14 -13.04 6.46
CA GLN A 148 6.44 -12.18 5.50
C GLN A 148 7.02 -12.36 4.10
N ASP A 149 6.12 -12.49 3.14
CA ASP A 149 6.43 -12.53 1.72
C ASP A 149 6.06 -11.20 1.04
N ILE A 150 6.58 -11.01 -0.16
CA ILE A 150 6.17 -9.93 -1.07
C ILE A 150 5.49 -10.52 -2.29
N PHE A 151 4.26 -10.06 -2.55
CA PHE A 151 3.56 -10.29 -3.81
C PHE A 151 3.70 -9.05 -4.71
N ALA A 152 4.17 -9.22 -5.94
CA ALA A 152 4.38 -8.11 -6.85
C ALA A 152 3.97 -8.43 -8.30
N PRO A 153 3.49 -7.45 -9.07
CA PRO A 153 3.38 -7.57 -10.52
C PRO A 153 4.73 -7.80 -11.17
N ASN A 154 4.71 -8.59 -12.24
CA ASN A 154 5.84 -8.78 -13.13
C ASN A 154 5.42 -8.36 -14.56
N SER A 155 6.20 -8.73 -15.58
CA SER A 155 5.92 -8.37 -16.96
C SER A 155 4.65 -9.03 -17.51
N GLY A 156 3.87 -8.30 -18.31
CA GLY A 156 2.73 -8.86 -19.03
C GLY A 156 1.61 -9.33 -18.09
N LYS A 157 1.27 -10.62 -18.16
CA LYS A 157 0.24 -11.26 -17.31
C LYS A 157 0.82 -12.00 -16.10
N ASP A 158 2.11 -11.77 -15.84
CA ASP A 158 2.85 -12.49 -14.82
C ASP A 158 2.90 -11.71 -13.52
N PHE A 159 3.01 -12.46 -12.44
CA PHE A 159 3.26 -11.97 -11.10
C PHE A 159 4.33 -12.80 -10.45
N GLU A 160 4.82 -12.33 -9.32
CA GLU A 160 5.75 -13.10 -8.51
C GLU A 160 5.43 -13.01 -7.03
N ILE A 161 5.80 -14.07 -6.33
CA ILE A 161 5.84 -14.11 -4.87
C ILE A 161 7.30 -14.30 -4.48
N ILE A 162 7.80 -13.40 -3.66
CA ILE A 162 9.15 -13.40 -3.09
C ILE A 162 9.00 -13.86 -1.65
N PHE A 163 9.50 -15.06 -1.38
CA PHE A 163 9.27 -15.78 -0.14
C PHE A 163 10.26 -15.39 0.94
N GLY A 164 9.73 -15.04 2.11
CA GLY A 164 10.49 -14.83 3.32
C GLY A 164 11.25 -16.07 3.79
N GLY A 165 12.06 -15.89 4.81
CA GLY A 165 12.79 -16.97 5.44
C GLY A 165 13.82 -16.48 6.43
N LYS A 166 14.18 -17.37 7.35
CA LYS A 166 15.16 -17.11 8.42
C LYS A 166 16.48 -16.50 7.93
N ASP A 167 16.95 -16.93 6.76
CA ASP A 167 18.18 -16.45 6.15
C ASP A 167 17.85 -15.52 4.98
N ILE A 168 17.87 -14.21 5.24
CA ILE A 168 17.55 -13.17 4.26
C ILE A 168 18.47 -13.17 3.02
N THR A 169 19.62 -13.84 3.09
CA THR A 169 20.54 -13.97 1.94
C THR A 169 20.08 -15.05 0.94
N LYS A 170 19.07 -15.84 1.31
CA LYS A 170 18.52 -16.95 0.53
C LYS A 170 17.05 -16.74 0.16
N ILE A 171 16.59 -15.49 0.15
CA ILE A 171 15.26 -15.14 -0.31
C ILE A 171 15.11 -15.59 -1.76
N ARG A 172 13.99 -16.26 -2.03
CA ARG A 172 13.69 -16.88 -3.32
C ARG A 172 12.37 -16.35 -3.86
N ARG A 173 12.17 -16.45 -5.16
CA ARG A 173 10.94 -16.00 -5.81
C ARG A 173 10.39 -17.06 -6.74
N THR A 174 9.07 -17.07 -6.89
CA THR A 174 8.38 -17.84 -7.91
C THR A 174 7.61 -16.89 -8.81
N ILE A 175 7.76 -17.05 -10.12
CA ILE A 175 7.01 -16.30 -11.13
C ILE A 175 5.87 -17.18 -11.63
N LEU A 176 4.69 -16.60 -11.76
CA LEU A 176 3.47 -17.26 -12.22
C LEU A 176 2.74 -16.39 -13.22
N SER A 177 2.02 -17.02 -14.13
CA SER A 177 1.13 -16.36 -15.07
C SER A 177 -0.33 -16.52 -14.65
N MET A 178 -1.14 -15.50 -14.89
CA MET A 178 -2.59 -15.66 -14.82
C MET A 178 -3.09 -16.75 -15.80
N PRO A 179 -4.04 -17.60 -15.40
CA PRO A 179 -4.55 -18.68 -16.24
C PRO A 179 -5.24 -18.11 -17.50
N PRO A 180 -4.90 -18.58 -18.70
CA PRO A 180 -5.59 -18.17 -19.91
C PRO A 180 -6.90 -18.96 -20.07
N TYR A 181 -8.03 -18.28 -20.21
CA TYR A 181 -9.30 -18.89 -20.64
C TYR A 181 -9.55 -18.67 -22.15
N SER A 182 -9.01 -17.59 -22.72
CA SER A 182 -9.04 -17.32 -24.16
C SER A 182 -7.78 -16.61 -24.65
N MET A 183 -7.57 -16.57 -25.98
CA MET A 183 -6.45 -15.88 -26.61
C MET A 183 -6.53 -14.35 -26.48
N SER A 184 -7.71 -13.77 -26.25
CA SER A 184 -7.91 -12.33 -26.08
C SER A 184 -7.91 -11.89 -24.62
N ASP A 185 -7.62 -12.79 -23.69
CA ASP A 185 -7.60 -12.48 -22.26
C ASP A 185 -6.50 -11.49 -21.90
N GLN A 186 -6.92 -10.35 -21.37
CA GLN A 186 -6.09 -9.34 -20.76
C GLN A 186 -6.35 -9.35 -19.26
N TRP A 187 -5.30 -9.64 -18.49
CA TRP A 187 -5.34 -9.65 -17.04
C TRP A 187 -4.72 -8.39 -16.49
N GLN A 188 -5.33 -7.86 -15.44
CA GLN A 188 -4.72 -6.81 -14.65
C GLN A 188 -4.79 -7.18 -13.18
N MET A 189 -3.65 -7.23 -12.52
CA MET A 189 -3.61 -7.45 -11.09
C MET A 189 -4.05 -6.18 -10.35
N ILE A 190 -4.87 -6.37 -9.33
CA ILE A 190 -5.40 -5.27 -8.52
C ILE A 190 -4.67 -5.21 -7.19
N SER A 191 -4.69 -6.31 -6.45
CA SER A 191 -4.04 -6.42 -5.15
C SER A 191 -3.94 -7.88 -4.73
N ALA A 192 -3.04 -8.16 -3.80
CA ALA A 192 -3.03 -9.40 -3.03
C ALA A 192 -3.10 -9.07 -1.54
N TYR A 193 -3.67 -9.96 -0.75
CA TYR A 193 -3.74 -9.81 0.71
C TYR A 193 -3.78 -11.18 1.40
N VAL A 194 -3.45 -11.20 2.68
CA VAL A 194 -3.68 -12.37 3.56
C VAL A 194 -4.98 -12.11 4.31
N ASN A 195 -5.91 -13.06 4.26
CA ASN A 195 -7.19 -12.96 4.94
C ASN A 195 -7.07 -13.29 6.43
N GLU A 196 -8.18 -13.20 7.17
CA GLU A 196 -8.23 -13.46 8.61
C GLU A 196 -7.87 -14.87 9.05
N GLU A 197 -7.93 -15.83 8.12
CA GLU A 197 -7.57 -17.22 8.35
C GLU A 197 -6.09 -17.48 8.04
N GLY A 198 -5.33 -16.45 7.67
CA GLY A 198 -3.93 -16.58 7.25
C GLY A 198 -3.78 -17.05 5.80
N ASN A 199 -4.85 -17.07 5.02
CA ASN A 199 -4.80 -17.59 3.65
C ASN A 199 -4.53 -16.47 2.63
N GLY A 200 -3.55 -16.67 1.75
CA GLY A 200 -3.24 -15.75 0.66
C GLY A 200 -4.35 -15.61 -0.37
N ARG A 201 -4.64 -14.37 -0.78
CA ARG A 201 -5.68 -14.00 -1.76
C ARG A 201 -5.12 -13.06 -2.82
N LEU A 202 -5.65 -13.18 -4.03
CA LEU A 202 -5.34 -12.33 -5.17
C LEU A 202 -6.62 -11.83 -5.82
N ILE A 203 -6.70 -10.53 -6.09
CA ILE A 203 -7.76 -9.91 -6.87
C ILE A 203 -7.17 -9.44 -8.21
N SER A 204 -7.83 -9.82 -9.30
CA SER A 204 -7.49 -9.35 -10.64
C SER A 204 -8.73 -8.94 -11.43
N SER A 205 -8.58 -8.05 -12.38
CA SER A 205 -9.55 -7.89 -13.47
C SER A 205 -9.16 -8.75 -14.67
N ARG A 206 -10.17 -9.13 -15.45
CA ARG A 206 -10.04 -9.82 -16.73
C ARG A 206 -10.88 -9.09 -17.75
N ARG A 207 -10.34 -8.96 -18.96
CA ARG A 207 -11.08 -8.53 -20.14
C ARG A 207 -10.80 -9.51 -21.27
N SER A 208 -11.85 -9.86 -22.00
CA SER A 208 -11.76 -10.66 -23.22
C SER A 208 -12.72 -10.11 -24.27
N ASP A 209 -12.83 -10.78 -25.41
CA ASP A 209 -13.84 -10.48 -26.41
C ASP A 209 -15.28 -10.83 -25.94
N PHE A 210 -15.41 -11.68 -24.92
CA PHE A 210 -16.69 -12.25 -24.49
C PHE A 210 -17.19 -11.68 -23.17
N SER A 211 -16.28 -11.28 -22.28
CA SER A 211 -16.64 -10.83 -20.95
C SER A 211 -15.61 -9.87 -20.36
N GLU A 212 -16.06 -9.08 -19.39
CA GLU A 212 -15.20 -8.34 -18.47
C GLU A 212 -15.58 -8.69 -17.04
N GLY A 213 -14.60 -8.73 -16.15
CA GLY A 213 -14.88 -9.07 -14.77
C GLY A 213 -13.72 -8.87 -13.81
N PHE A 214 -14.03 -9.14 -12.55
CA PHE A 214 -13.13 -9.10 -11.41
C PHE A 214 -13.19 -10.43 -10.69
N TYR A 215 -12.04 -10.99 -10.36
CA TYR A 215 -11.90 -12.34 -9.83
C TYR A 215 -11.13 -12.29 -8.53
N LEU A 216 -11.62 -13.01 -7.53
CA LEU A 216 -10.94 -13.30 -6.28
C LEU A 216 -10.42 -14.73 -6.34
N TYR A 217 -9.12 -14.89 -6.18
CA TYR A 217 -8.44 -16.16 -6.15
C TYR A 217 -7.95 -16.49 -4.75
N GLY A 218 -8.07 -17.77 -4.38
CA GLY A 218 -7.31 -18.39 -3.32
C GLY A 218 -5.96 -18.85 -3.86
N LEU A 219 -4.91 -18.59 -3.09
CA LEU A 219 -3.57 -19.10 -3.33
C LEU A 219 -3.36 -20.36 -2.49
N THR A 220 -2.81 -21.40 -3.11
CA THR A 220 -2.33 -22.58 -2.39
C THR A 220 -0.89 -22.86 -2.79
N PHE A 221 -0.09 -23.34 -1.85
CA PHE A 221 1.35 -23.48 -1.98
C PHE A 221 1.75 -24.93 -1.78
N GLU A 222 2.57 -25.45 -2.68
CA GLU A 222 3.11 -26.80 -2.62
C GLU A 222 4.63 -26.72 -2.75
N THR A 223 5.35 -27.26 -1.77
CA THR A 223 6.80 -27.41 -1.86
C THR A 223 7.16 -28.64 -2.66
N THR A 224 8.05 -28.46 -3.63
CA THR A 224 8.63 -29.55 -4.41
C THR A 224 9.84 -30.13 -3.68
N PRO A 225 10.29 -31.35 -4.03
CA PRO A 225 11.51 -31.95 -3.45
C PRO A 225 12.80 -31.13 -3.65
N ASN A 226 12.79 -30.14 -4.54
CA ASN A 226 13.92 -29.24 -4.81
C ASN A 226 13.74 -27.86 -4.13
N ASP A 227 12.92 -27.76 -3.08
CA ASP A 227 12.59 -26.52 -2.34
C ASP A 227 11.97 -25.40 -3.21
N SER A 228 11.57 -25.72 -4.43
CA SER A 228 10.78 -24.79 -5.27
C SER A 228 9.33 -24.79 -4.78
N VAL A 229 8.71 -23.62 -4.77
CA VAL A 229 7.32 -23.45 -4.35
C VAL A 229 6.45 -23.36 -5.60
N VAL A 230 5.51 -24.30 -5.74
CA VAL A 230 4.45 -24.23 -6.76
C VAL A 230 3.28 -23.47 -6.13
N VAL A 231 2.80 -22.44 -6.83
CA VAL A 231 1.63 -21.67 -6.39
C VAL A 231 0.48 -21.99 -7.33
N ASN A 232 -0.65 -22.42 -6.79
CA ASN A 232 -1.86 -22.70 -7.55
C ASN A 232 -2.93 -21.65 -7.26
N LEU A 233 -3.72 -21.34 -8.29
CA LEU A 233 -4.81 -20.37 -8.24
C LEU A 233 -6.16 -21.09 -8.31
N LYS A 234 -7.05 -20.77 -7.37
CA LYS A 234 -8.44 -21.23 -7.39
C LYS A 234 -9.38 -20.04 -7.36
N VAL A 235 -10.27 -19.91 -8.34
CA VAL A 235 -11.33 -18.89 -8.30
C VAL A 235 -12.25 -19.18 -7.12
N LEU A 236 -12.43 -18.21 -6.23
CA LEU A 236 -13.32 -18.27 -5.08
C LEU A 236 -14.61 -17.48 -5.33
N SER A 237 -14.49 -16.34 -6.01
CA SER A 237 -15.61 -15.46 -6.33
C SER A 237 -15.29 -14.64 -7.58
N ALA A 238 -16.32 -14.26 -8.32
CA ALA A 238 -16.18 -13.42 -9.50
C ALA A 238 -17.35 -12.45 -9.66
N ILE A 239 -17.08 -11.26 -10.18
CA ILE A 239 -18.04 -10.34 -10.77
C ILE A 239 -17.76 -10.36 -12.26
N GLU A 240 -18.58 -11.06 -13.04
CA GLU A 240 -18.37 -11.19 -14.48
C GLU A 240 -19.62 -10.73 -15.25
N VAL A 241 -19.40 -9.96 -16.31
CA VAL A 241 -20.46 -9.47 -17.18
C VAL A 241 -20.10 -9.83 -18.62
N LEU A 242 -21.04 -10.50 -19.29
CA LEU A 242 -20.91 -10.86 -20.70
C LEU A 242 -21.07 -9.62 -21.57
N LYS A 243 -20.24 -9.55 -22.61
CA LYS A 243 -20.35 -8.53 -23.66
C LYS A 243 -21.41 -8.93 -24.68
N GLN A 244 -22.11 -7.94 -25.20
CA GLN A 244 -23.01 -8.09 -26.35
C GLN A 244 -22.24 -8.04 -27.67
N THR A 245 -21.17 -7.25 -27.72
CA THR A 245 -20.25 -7.14 -28.87
C THR A 245 -18.81 -7.14 -28.38
N ASN A 246 -17.86 -7.57 -29.21
CA ASN A 246 -16.44 -7.69 -28.81
C ASN A 246 -15.80 -6.34 -28.40
N ASP A 247 -16.22 -5.26 -29.05
CA ASP A 247 -15.77 -3.88 -28.83
C ASP A 247 -16.43 -3.21 -27.62
N GLN A 248 -17.49 -3.80 -27.05
CA GLN A 248 -18.16 -3.25 -25.88
C GLN A 248 -17.19 -3.17 -24.70
N GLN A 249 -17.10 -1.98 -24.10
CA GLN A 249 -16.44 -1.76 -22.82
C GLN A 249 -17.48 -1.70 -21.71
N ILE A 250 -17.32 -2.53 -20.67
CA ILE A 250 -18.26 -2.61 -19.53
C ILE A 250 -17.71 -1.83 -18.34
N PHE A 251 -16.44 -2.05 -18.02
CA PHE A 251 -15.75 -1.38 -16.93
C PHE A 251 -14.69 -0.41 -17.44
N GLU A 252 -14.42 0.65 -16.68
CA GLU A 252 -13.30 1.55 -16.97
C GLU A 252 -11.97 0.84 -16.77
N LYS A 253 -11.04 1.02 -17.71
CA LYS A 253 -9.71 0.41 -17.61
C LYS A 253 -8.88 1.15 -16.58
N TYR A 254 -8.13 0.43 -15.74
CA TYR A 254 -7.23 1.00 -14.74
C TYR A 254 -7.91 1.88 -13.67
N VAL A 255 -9.24 2.00 -13.67
CA VAL A 255 -10.00 2.78 -12.68
C VAL A 255 -10.74 1.81 -11.76
N TYR A 256 -10.05 1.40 -10.72
CA TYR A 256 -10.57 0.58 -9.64
C TYR A 256 -9.74 0.84 -8.38
N SER A 257 -10.26 0.45 -7.22
CA SER A 257 -9.53 0.61 -5.96
C SER A 257 -9.84 -0.54 -5.02
N PHE A 258 -8.80 -1.13 -4.46
CA PHE A 258 -8.93 -2.09 -3.38
C PHE A 258 -8.46 -1.47 -2.07
N TYR A 259 -9.27 -1.64 -1.03
CA TYR A 259 -9.02 -1.12 0.30
C TYR A 259 -8.92 -2.28 1.28
N GLN A 260 -7.90 -2.21 2.13
CA GLN A 260 -7.73 -3.12 3.26
C GLN A 260 -7.63 -2.30 4.54
N SER A 261 -8.58 -2.48 5.44
CA SER A 261 -8.52 -1.93 6.79
C SER A 261 -7.79 -2.90 7.70
N LYS A 262 -6.54 -2.59 8.09
CA LYS A 262 -5.80 -3.42 9.05
C LYS A 262 -6.44 -3.42 10.45
N VAL A 263 -7.17 -2.36 10.80
CA VAL A 263 -7.80 -2.20 12.12
C VAL A 263 -9.10 -3.00 12.20
N LYS A 264 -9.97 -2.82 11.21
CA LYS A 264 -11.28 -3.49 11.19
C LYS A 264 -11.25 -4.86 10.55
N LYS A 265 -10.17 -5.17 9.85
CA LYS A 265 -9.99 -6.43 9.14
C LYS A 265 -11.03 -6.63 8.03
N GLU A 266 -11.30 -5.53 7.34
CA GLU A 266 -12.29 -5.40 6.28
C GLU A 266 -11.60 -5.12 4.95
N TYR A 267 -12.23 -5.61 3.88
CA TYR A 267 -11.71 -5.49 2.53
C TYR A 267 -12.82 -4.98 1.62
N SER A 268 -12.49 -4.04 0.74
CA SER A 268 -13.47 -3.48 -0.19
C SER A 268 -12.88 -3.24 -1.56
N LEU A 269 -13.68 -3.50 -2.58
CA LEU A 269 -13.37 -3.26 -3.98
C LEU A 269 -14.35 -2.23 -4.54
N ILE A 270 -13.80 -1.16 -5.12
CA ILE A 270 -14.55 -0.21 -5.94
C ILE A 270 -14.20 -0.46 -7.39
N ILE A 271 -15.22 -0.62 -8.23
CA ILE A 271 -15.09 -0.76 -9.67
C ILE A 271 -15.90 0.33 -10.37
N HIS A 272 -15.42 0.81 -11.50
CA HIS A 272 -16.08 1.86 -12.26
C HIS A 272 -16.63 1.30 -13.56
N THR A 273 -17.90 1.60 -13.88
CA THR A 273 -18.48 1.25 -15.18
C THR A 273 -18.07 2.28 -16.22
N ALA A 274 -17.95 1.82 -17.47
CA ALA A 274 -17.61 2.68 -18.58
C ALA A 274 -18.68 3.75 -18.84
N GLN A 275 -18.26 4.95 -19.20
CA GLN A 275 -19.19 5.98 -19.67
C GLN A 275 -19.73 5.62 -21.07
N VAL A 276 -21.03 5.83 -21.30
CA VAL A 276 -21.68 5.58 -22.59
C VAL A 276 -22.30 6.87 -23.10
N GLY A 277 -21.68 7.48 -24.11
CA GLY A 277 -22.10 8.79 -24.62
C GLY A 277 -22.00 9.87 -23.55
N SER A 278 -23.11 10.56 -23.27
CA SER A 278 -23.21 11.59 -22.23
C SER A 278 -23.59 11.04 -20.85
N ASN A 279 -23.88 9.73 -20.72
CA ASN A 279 -24.27 9.15 -19.44
C ASN A 279 -23.02 8.95 -18.57
N PRO A 280 -22.98 9.56 -17.37
CA PRO A 280 -21.86 9.37 -16.46
C PRO A 280 -21.78 7.90 -16.07
N GLY A 281 -20.56 7.38 -15.99
CA GLY A 281 -20.31 6.06 -15.44
C GLY A 281 -20.72 6.00 -13.97
N GLU A 282 -20.87 4.78 -13.48
CA GLU A 282 -21.18 4.48 -12.08
C GLU A 282 -19.92 3.95 -11.39
N SER A 283 -19.87 4.14 -10.07
CA SER A 283 -18.93 3.49 -9.17
C SER A 283 -19.70 2.45 -8.36
N ARG A 284 -19.29 1.19 -8.40
CA ARG A 284 -19.90 0.08 -7.67
C ARG A 284 -18.96 -0.38 -6.57
N GLY A 285 -19.48 -0.46 -5.35
CA GLY A 285 -18.75 -0.88 -4.17
C GLY A 285 -19.11 -2.29 -3.76
N TYR A 286 -18.08 -3.08 -3.44
CA TYR A 286 -18.21 -4.46 -2.98
C TYR A 286 -17.40 -4.64 -1.70
N ALA A 287 -17.97 -5.32 -0.71
CA ALA A 287 -17.22 -5.87 0.40
C ALA A 287 -16.63 -7.23 -0.02
N VAL A 288 -15.46 -7.59 0.51
CA VAL A 288 -14.91 -8.95 0.38
C VAL A 288 -15.03 -9.65 1.73
N GLU A 289 -15.99 -10.55 1.84
CA GLU A 289 -16.35 -11.23 3.08
C GLU A 289 -16.42 -12.74 2.82
N GLN A 290 -15.75 -13.54 3.66
CA GLN A 290 -15.73 -15.01 3.53
C GLN A 290 -15.37 -15.46 2.10
N ASP A 291 -14.34 -14.82 1.54
CA ASP A 291 -13.86 -15.04 0.17
C ASP A 291 -14.90 -14.83 -0.93
N LYS A 292 -15.86 -13.92 -0.72
CA LYS A 292 -16.88 -13.57 -1.71
C LYS A 292 -16.99 -12.07 -1.89
N PHE A 293 -17.22 -11.65 -3.13
CA PHE A 293 -17.65 -10.29 -3.42
C PHE A 293 -19.12 -10.14 -3.05
N ARG A 294 -19.42 -9.27 -2.09
CA ARG A 294 -20.78 -8.88 -1.73
C ARG A 294 -21.03 -7.45 -2.19
N TYR A 295 -22.00 -7.26 -3.09
CA TYR A 295 -22.41 -5.92 -3.52
C TYR A 295 -22.89 -5.10 -2.31
N VAL A 296 -22.48 -3.84 -2.25
CA VAL A 296 -22.85 -2.91 -1.18
C VAL A 296 -23.70 -1.77 -1.75
N ALA A 297 -23.16 -1.00 -2.70
CA ALA A 297 -23.81 0.19 -3.21
C ALA A 297 -23.30 0.59 -4.59
N THR A 298 -24.06 1.47 -5.25
CA THR A 298 -23.70 2.14 -6.51
C THR A 298 -23.84 3.64 -6.33
N MET A 299 -22.89 4.42 -6.84
CA MET A 299 -22.96 5.89 -6.87
C MET A 299 -22.59 6.43 -8.26
N LEU A 300 -23.18 7.57 -8.65
CA LEU A 300 -22.81 8.26 -9.89
C LEU A 300 -21.41 8.87 -9.76
N GLN A 301 -20.55 8.70 -10.78
CA GLN A 301 -19.17 9.20 -10.74
C GLN A 301 -19.08 10.72 -10.52
N GLN A 302 -20.07 11.51 -10.99
CA GLN A 302 -20.12 12.97 -10.81
C GLN A 302 -20.34 13.41 -9.35
N GLN A 303 -20.77 12.51 -8.46
CA GLN A 303 -21.01 12.78 -7.03
C GLN A 303 -19.87 12.28 -6.12
N CYS A 304 -18.76 11.83 -6.71
CA CYS A 304 -17.75 11.03 -6.03
C CYS A 304 -16.40 11.76 -5.94
N PRO A 305 -16.15 12.64 -4.96
CA PRO A 305 -14.79 12.79 -4.47
C PRO A 305 -14.40 11.44 -3.84
N LEU A 306 -13.27 10.86 -4.24
CA LEU A 306 -12.78 9.53 -3.82
C LEU A 306 -12.88 9.28 -2.30
N ALA A 307 -12.86 10.35 -1.49
CA ALA A 307 -13.05 10.33 -0.04
C ALA A 307 -14.49 9.99 0.42
N ALA A 308 -15.53 10.47 -0.28
CA ALA A 308 -16.93 10.23 0.12
C ALA A 308 -17.39 8.79 -0.14
N PHE A 309 -16.85 8.13 -1.19
CA PHE A 309 -17.12 6.70 -1.42
C PHE A 309 -16.45 5.81 -0.37
N ARG A 310 -15.32 6.25 0.20
CA ARG A 310 -14.70 5.58 1.35
C ARG A 310 -15.61 5.62 2.57
N GLU A 311 -16.19 6.79 2.90
CA GLU A 311 -17.13 6.93 4.03
C GLU A 311 -18.41 6.09 3.86
N VAL A 312 -18.94 5.93 2.65
CA VAL A 312 -20.13 5.09 2.40
C VAL A 312 -19.83 3.59 2.54
N LEU A 313 -18.62 3.15 2.21
CA LEU A 313 -18.19 1.76 2.42
C LEU A 313 -17.73 1.48 3.86
N THR A 314 -17.54 2.53 4.65
CA THR A 314 -17.12 2.43 6.04
C THR A 314 -17.94 3.41 6.88
N GLU A 315 -19.06 2.97 7.45
CA GLU A 315 -19.77 3.69 8.53
C GLU A 315 -18.94 3.78 9.85
N THR A 316 -17.62 3.90 9.74
CA THR A 316 -16.74 4.27 10.85
C THR A 316 -15.41 4.72 10.25
N VAL A 317 -15.38 5.94 9.73
CA VAL A 317 -14.14 6.68 9.51
C VAL A 317 -14.26 7.96 10.33
N TRP A 318 -13.79 7.87 11.57
CA TRP A 318 -13.00 8.93 12.21
C TRP A 318 -12.19 8.26 13.31
N LYS A 319 -10.99 7.81 12.95
CA LYS A 319 -9.74 7.82 13.74
C LYS A 319 -8.72 6.88 13.08
N ILE A 320 -7.46 7.32 13.13
CA ILE A 320 -6.24 6.64 12.72
C ILE A 320 -5.88 6.85 11.25
N LEU A 321 -5.24 8.00 10.97
CA LEU A 321 -3.78 8.03 10.91
C LEU A 321 -3.30 9.02 11.97
#